data_AF-A0A8J8GVM0-F1
#
_entry.id   AF-A0A8J8GVM0-F1
#
_cell.length_a   1.000
_cell.length_b   1.000
_cell.length_c   1.000
_cell.angle_alpha   90.00
_cell.angle_beta   90.00
_cell.angle_gamma   90.00
#
_symmetry.space_group_name_H-M   'P 1'
#
loop_
_entity.id
_entity.type
_entity.pdbx_description
1 polymer ?
#
loop_
_entity_poly.entity_id
_entity_poly.type
_entity_poly.pdbx_seq_one_letter_code
_entity_poly.pdbx_strand_id
1 'polypeptide(L)'
;MSRLLRTFAAALVAMVAAAGAMLGFVPSPAYAATTLCTSTLRYGDSGSCVSKLQTRLNELGLDCGNKLTVDGSFGRLTRMRVYAFQGRFRLAVDGVVGPDTRSALASATGGMGVICASTVADHIRAIWPDGVQDKAIRVARCESGLNPIAVGGPNTNGTLDFGVFQFNDGGTLQEYLPGDTRAAKVDSALTADDNIRAALRLYQARGWQPWSCRDA
;
A
#
# COMPACT_ATOMS: atom_id res chain seq x y z
N MET A 1 -52.82 -23.33 58.72
CA MET A 1 -53.22 -21.91 58.82
C MET A 1 -53.35 -21.37 57.41
N SER A 2 -54.58 -21.41 56.94
CA SER A 2 -55.08 -20.99 55.64
C SER A 2 -55.28 -19.46 55.60
N ARG A 3 -55.13 -18.87 54.41
CA ARG A 3 -55.68 -17.59 53.87
C ARG A 3 -54.65 -17.00 52.89
N LEU A 4 -54.95 -16.51 51.68
CA LEU A 4 -56.21 -16.22 51.00
C LEU A 4 -55.94 -16.16 49.49
N LEU A 5 -56.97 -16.50 48.72
CA LEU A 5 -57.01 -16.50 47.27
C LEU A 5 -56.96 -15.10 46.64
N ARG A 6 -56.43 -15.12 45.42
CA ARG A 6 -56.57 -14.17 44.31
C ARG A 6 -58.00 -13.63 44.15
N THR A 7 -58.14 -12.35 43.76
CA THR A 7 -58.92 -11.95 42.57
C THR A 7 -58.78 -10.45 42.21
N PHE A 8 -58.67 -10.27 40.88
CA PHE A 8 -58.85 -9.16 39.93
C PHE A 8 -59.39 -7.78 40.33
N ALA A 9 -58.75 -6.74 39.76
CA ALA A 9 -59.29 -5.59 38.98
C ALA A 9 -58.15 -4.55 38.77
N ALA A 10 -58.04 -3.68 37.77
CA ALA A 10 -58.52 -3.53 36.40
C ALA A 10 -57.77 -2.29 35.82
N ALA A 11 -57.75 -2.18 34.48
CA ALA A 11 -57.61 -0.94 33.69
C ALA A 11 -56.27 -0.17 33.65
N LEU A 12 -55.60 -0.37 32.50
CA LEU A 12 -54.90 0.57 31.62
C LEU A 12 -54.82 2.06 32.03
N VAL A 13 -53.61 2.59 32.13
CA VAL A 13 -53.25 3.94 31.66
C VAL A 13 -51.97 3.82 30.85
N ALA A 14 -52.06 4.09 29.56
CA ALA A 14 -50.92 4.27 28.67
C ALA A 14 -50.21 5.59 29.02
N MET A 15 -48.88 5.63 28.98
CA MET A 15 -48.16 6.76 28.38
C MET A 15 -46.64 6.50 28.23
N VAL A 16 -46.25 6.53 26.94
CA VAL A 16 -44.96 6.96 26.37
C VAL A 16 -43.69 6.19 26.77
N ALA A 17 -43.33 5.24 25.91
CA ALA A 17 -41.94 4.85 25.70
C ALA A 17 -41.19 6.00 25.00
N ALA A 18 -40.35 6.71 25.73
CA ALA A 18 -39.31 7.56 25.13
C ALA A 18 -38.01 6.75 25.07
N ALA A 19 -37.91 5.83 24.11
CA ALA A 19 -36.61 5.31 23.70
C ALA A 19 -35.91 6.44 22.92
N GLY A 20 -35.17 7.29 23.64
CA GLY A 20 -34.27 8.25 23.02
C GLY A 20 -33.16 7.50 22.30
N ALA A 21 -33.35 7.25 21.00
CA ALA A 21 -32.28 6.85 20.11
C ALA A 21 -31.31 8.03 20.02
N MET A 22 -30.33 8.06 20.91
CA MET A 22 -29.10 8.84 20.71
C MET A 22 -28.43 8.23 19.48
N LEU A 23 -28.70 8.82 18.32
CA LEU A 23 -27.83 8.71 17.16
C LEU A 23 -26.46 9.26 17.60
N GLY A 24 -25.63 8.37 18.14
CA GLY A 24 -24.22 8.63 18.33
C GLY A 24 -23.63 8.87 16.96
N PHE A 25 -23.60 10.13 16.54
CA PHE A 25 -22.66 10.59 15.54
C PHE A 25 -21.29 10.34 16.17
N VAL A 26 -20.71 9.17 15.93
CA VAL A 26 -19.30 8.95 16.19
C VAL A 26 -18.61 9.85 15.17
N PRO A 27 -18.02 10.99 15.55
CA PRO A 27 -17.22 11.72 14.60
C PRO A 27 -16.16 10.73 14.12
N SER A 28 -16.19 10.39 12.83
CA SER A 28 -15.03 9.79 12.20
C SER A 28 -13.85 10.68 12.59
N PRO A 29 -12.72 10.15 13.10
CA PRO A 29 -11.58 11.00 13.38
C PRO A 29 -11.26 11.72 12.07
N ALA A 30 -11.57 13.01 12.03
CA ALA A 30 -11.12 13.87 10.96
C ALA A 30 -9.60 13.85 11.11
N TYR A 31 -8.92 13.00 10.35
CA TYR A 31 -7.49 13.05 10.24
C TYR A 31 -7.17 14.47 9.79
N ALA A 32 -6.69 15.30 10.73
CA ALA A 32 -6.23 16.63 10.40
C ALA A 32 -5.19 16.44 9.29
N ALA A 33 -5.47 16.98 8.11
CA ALA A 33 -4.58 16.83 6.97
C ALA A 33 -3.22 17.38 7.39
N THR A 34 -2.20 16.51 7.48
CA THR A 34 -0.83 16.93 7.78
C THR A 34 -0.47 18.04 6.78
N THR A 35 -0.32 19.26 7.29
CA THR A 35 -0.05 20.42 6.44
C THR A 35 1.37 20.30 5.91
N LEU A 36 1.49 19.78 4.70
CA LEU A 36 2.75 19.63 3.98
C LEU A 36 3.33 21.01 3.66
N CYS A 37 4.65 21.10 3.64
CA CYS A 37 5.35 22.31 3.23
C CYS A 37 5.16 22.61 1.74
N THR A 38 5.24 23.88 1.35
CA THR A 38 5.12 24.34 -0.05
C THR A 38 6.42 24.25 -0.85
N SER A 39 7.56 23.99 -0.18
CA SER A 39 8.84 23.75 -0.84
C SER A 39 8.88 22.39 -1.53
N THR A 40 9.60 22.32 -2.65
CA THR A 40 9.90 21.05 -3.32
C THR A 40 10.91 20.29 -2.50
N LEU A 41 10.65 19.01 -2.22
CA LEU A 41 11.54 18.13 -1.46
C LEU A 41 12.13 17.05 -2.37
N ARG A 42 13.40 16.71 -2.18
CA ARG A 42 14.11 15.66 -2.93
C ARG A 42 15.19 14.99 -2.07
N TYR A 43 15.76 13.91 -2.59
CA TYR A 43 16.85 13.19 -1.93
C TYR A 43 17.98 14.12 -1.49
N GLY A 44 18.44 13.96 -0.25
CA GLY A 44 19.46 14.78 0.38
C GLY A 44 18.93 15.99 1.16
N ASP A 45 17.69 16.41 0.94
CA ASP A 45 17.07 17.47 1.74
C ASP A 45 16.86 17.01 3.19
N SER A 46 16.81 17.96 4.12
CA SER A 46 16.53 17.68 5.53
C SER A 46 15.70 18.77 6.20
N GLY A 47 15.17 18.46 7.39
CA GLY A 47 14.41 19.37 8.24
C GLY A 47 12.94 19.00 8.40
N SER A 48 12.20 19.88 9.05
CA SER A 48 10.82 19.63 9.50
C SER A 48 9.84 19.32 8.35
N CYS A 49 10.10 19.84 7.15
CA CYS A 49 9.29 19.52 5.97
C CYS A 49 9.44 18.07 5.53
N VAL A 50 10.65 17.50 5.65
CA VAL A 50 10.88 16.08 5.39
C VAL A 50 10.24 15.22 6.48
N SER A 51 10.31 15.64 7.74
CA SER A 51 9.61 14.93 8.84
C SER A 51 8.09 14.86 8.57
N LYS A 52 7.48 15.97 8.15
CA LYS A 52 6.06 16.00 7.76
C LYS A 52 5.75 15.07 6.59
N LEU A 53 6.62 15.03 5.57
CA LEU A 53 6.50 14.09 4.46
C LEU A 53 6.56 12.63 4.95
N GLN A 54 7.55 12.27 5.77
CA GLN A 54 7.71 10.92 6.31
C GLN A 54 6.51 10.50 7.15
N THR A 55 6.03 11.38 8.04
CA THR A 55 4.79 11.17 8.80
C THR A 55 3.62 10.91 7.86
N ARG A 56 3.43 11.76 6.84
CA ARG A 56 2.33 11.61 5.90
C ARG A 56 2.40 10.30 5.13
N LEU A 57 3.57 9.90 4.65
CA LEU A 57 3.75 8.63 3.94
C LEU A 57 3.46 7.41 4.84
N ASN A 58 3.75 7.50 6.14
CA ASN A 58 3.40 6.46 7.12
C ASN A 58 1.89 6.41 7.42
N GLU A 59 1.21 7.57 7.48
CA GLU A 59 -0.25 7.63 7.68
C GLU A 59 -1.02 6.95 6.54
N LEU A 60 -0.48 7.00 5.31
CA LEU A 60 -1.12 6.39 4.15
C LEU A 60 -1.07 4.86 4.17
N GLY A 61 -0.25 4.25 5.04
CA GLY A 61 -0.17 2.79 5.21
C GLY A 61 0.52 2.08 4.05
N LEU A 62 1.31 2.80 3.24
CA LEU A 62 2.16 2.22 2.20
C LEU A 62 3.43 1.61 2.83
N ASP A 63 3.31 0.75 3.83
CA ASP A 63 4.49 0.23 4.56
C ASP A 63 4.48 -1.25 4.91
N CYS A 64 3.34 -1.95 4.81
CA CYS A 64 3.22 -3.32 5.33
C CYS A 64 3.68 -3.46 6.80
N GLY A 65 3.51 -2.41 7.61
CA GLY A 65 4.01 -2.32 8.98
C GLY A 65 5.44 -1.79 9.11
N ASN A 66 6.20 -1.69 8.01
CA ASN A 66 7.57 -1.16 7.99
C ASN A 66 7.60 0.36 7.79
N LYS A 67 7.21 1.09 8.84
CA LYS A 67 7.14 2.56 8.82
C LYS A 67 8.52 3.18 8.62
N LEU A 68 8.54 4.30 7.90
CA LEU A 68 9.71 5.17 7.86
C LEU A 68 10.00 5.72 9.25
N THR A 69 11.27 5.78 9.63
CA THR A 69 11.71 6.66 10.71
C THR A 69 11.42 8.11 10.32
N VAL A 70 10.83 8.87 11.25
CA VAL A 70 10.58 10.31 11.07
C VAL A 70 11.76 11.08 11.63
N ASP A 71 12.87 11.06 10.90
CA ASP A 71 14.14 11.71 11.28
C ASP A 71 14.36 13.06 10.59
N GLY A 72 13.47 13.43 9.67
CA GLY A 72 13.62 14.66 8.89
C GLY A 72 14.75 14.61 7.86
N SER A 73 15.28 13.44 7.52
CA SER A 73 16.30 13.26 6.48
C SER A 73 15.72 12.58 5.26
N PHE A 74 15.82 13.21 4.08
CA PHE A 74 15.28 12.64 2.84
C PHE A 74 16.31 11.66 2.27
N GLY A 75 16.45 10.54 2.97
CA GLY A 75 17.34 9.45 2.63
C GLY A 75 16.75 8.46 1.63
N ARG A 76 17.44 7.34 1.46
CA ARG A 76 17.09 6.30 0.48
C ARG A 76 15.68 5.75 0.72
N LEU A 77 15.34 5.41 1.96
CA LEU A 77 14.03 4.83 2.28
C LEU A 77 12.87 5.81 2.03
N THR A 78 13.04 7.09 2.38
CA THR A 78 12.05 8.13 2.06
C THR A 78 11.86 8.26 0.56
N ARG A 79 12.94 8.25 -0.22
CA ARG A 79 12.87 8.28 -1.69
C ARG A 79 12.14 7.08 -2.26
N MET A 80 12.43 5.86 -1.80
CA MET A 80 11.71 4.66 -2.25
C MET A 80 10.22 4.74 -1.93
N ARG A 81 9.87 5.30 -0.78
CA ARG A 81 8.46 5.50 -0.43
C ARG A 81 7.77 6.58 -1.27
N VAL A 82 8.47 7.64 -1.64
CA VAL A 82 7.97 8.66 -2.59
C VAL A 82 7.76 8.03 -3.96
N TYR A 83 8.68 7.21 -4.46
CA TYR A 83 8.49 6.48 -5.70
C TYR A 83 7.27 5.56 -5.67
N ALA A 84 7.12 4.78 -4.61
CA ALA A 84 5.96 3.91 -4.44
C ALA A 84 4.66 4.73 -4.41
N PHE A 85 4.63 5.83 -3.66
CA PHE A 85 3.48 6.74 -3.62
C PHE A 85 3.17 7.30 -5.02
N GLN A 86 4.16 7.87 -5.71
CA GLN A 86 3.98 8.40 -7.06
C GLN A 86 3.46 7.34 -8.02
N GLY A 87 3.98 6.11 -7.95
CA GLY A 87 3.51 4.98 -8.74
C GLY A 87 2.05 4.63 -8.48
N ARG A 88 1.66 4.47 -7.21
CA ARG A 88 0.27 4.17 -6.81
C ARG A 88 -0.73 5.26 -7.19
N PHE A 89 -0.28 6.51 -7.22
CA PHE A 89 -1.11 7.66 -7.62
C PHE A 89 -0.95 8.01 -9.10
N ARG A 90 -0.26 7.18 -9.89
CA ARG A 90 -0.06 7.35 -11.34
C ARG A 90 0.53 8.73 -11.71
N LEU A 91 1.42 9.23 -10.86
CA LEU A 91 2.18 10.46 -11.08
C LEU A 91 3.47 10.17 -11.85
N ALA A 92 4.21 11.24 -12.18
CA ALA A 92 5.61 11.10 -12.55
C ALA A 92 6.39 10.45 -11.40
N VAL A 93 7.14 9.38 -11.69
CA VAL A 93 7.88 8.58 -10.71
C VAL A 93 9.33 9.02 -10.70
N ASP A 94 9.57 10.27 -10.26
CA ASP A 94 10.86 10.95 -10.28
C ASP A 94 11.52 11.06 -8.90
N GLY A 95 10.78 10.76 -7.83
CA GLY A 95 11.26 10.79 -6.45
C GLY A 95 11.32 12.20 -5.87
N VAL A 96 10.70 13.17 -6.56
CA VAL A 96 10.65 14.58 -6.18
C VAL A 96 9.24 14.92 -5.70
N VAL A 97 9.12 15.49 -4.51
CA VAL A 97 7.85 15.96 -3.97
C VAL A 97 7.59 17.39 -4.43
N GLY A 98 7.19 17.51 -5.70
CA GLY A 98 6.73 18.75 -6.33
C GLY A 98 5.24 19.05 -6.06
N PRO A 99 4.66 20.07 -6.72
CA PRO A 99 3.26 20.49 -6.53
C PRO A 99 2.25 19.34 -6.71
N ASP A 100 2.39 18.54 -7.76
CA ASP A 100 1.45 17.44 -8.05
C ASP A 100 1.52 16.33 -7.00
N THR A 101 2.73 15.91 -6.63
CA THR A 101 2.93 14.91 -5.56
C THR A 101 2.40 15.42 -4.23
N ARG A 102 2.62 16.69 -3.91
CA ARG A 102 2.11 17.30 -2.67
C ARG A 102 0.60 17.39 -2.65
N SER A 103 -0.02 17.78 -3.78
CA SER A 103 -1.48 17.81 -3.92
C SER A 103 -2.06 16.42 -3.70
N ALA A 104 -1.49 15.40 -4.35
CA ALA A 104 -1.90 14.03 -4.18
C ALA A 104 -1.73 13.56 -2.72
N LEU A 105 -0.60 13.85 -2.06
CA LEU A 105 -0.38 13.50 -0.65
C LEU A 105 -1.40 14.16 0.27
N ALA A 106 -1.80 15.41 0.00
CA ALA A 106 -2.79 16.12 0.80
C ALA A 106 -4.20 15.52 0.62
N SER A 107 -4.58 15.15 -0.60
CA SER A 107 -5.90 14.59 -0.91
C SER A 107 -6.03 13.09 -0.64
N ALA A 108 -4.92 12.36 -0.58
CA ALA A 108 -4.92 10.92 -0.36
C ALA A 108 -5.58 10.55 0.98
N THR A 109 -6.56 9.66 0.95
CA THR A 109 -7.10 9.05 2.17
C THR A 109 -6.23 7.88 2.60
N GLY A 110 -6.11 7.63 3.90
CA GLY A 110 -5.32 6.50 4.42
C GLY A 110 -5.88 5.14 4.01
N GLY A 111 -5.06 4.09 4.10
CA GLY A 111 -5.52 2.72 3.89
C GLY A 111 -5.51 2.26 2.43
N MET A 112 -4.40 2.49 1.71
CA MET A 112 -4.20 2.05 0.32
C MET A 112 -4.19 0.53 0.09
N GLY A 113 -4.58 -0.28 1.07
CA GLY A 113 -4.77 -1.72 0.92
C GLY A 113 -3.53 -2.44 0.40
N VAL A 114 -2.40 -2.28 1.08
CA VAL A 114 -1.19 -3.04 0.73
C VAL A 114 -1.20 -4.37 1.47
N ILE A 115 -1.13 -5.49 0.75
CA ILE A 115 -0.99 -6.81 1.37
C ILE A 115 0.46 -7.00 1.87
N CYS A 116 0.62 -7.66 3.02
CA CYS A 116 1.94 -7.85 3.64
C CYS A 116 2.60 -9.17 3.21
N ALA A 117 3.87 -9.36 3.57
CA ALA A 117 4.72 -10.46 3.09
C ALA A 117 4.11 -11.87 3.22
N SER A 118 3.42 -12.20 4.31
CA SER A 118 2.75 -13.52 4.47
C SER A 118 1.65 -13.71 3.44
N THR A 119 0.81 -12.70 3.26
CA THR A 119 -0.26 -12.69 2.25
C THR A 119 0.31 -12.78 0.82
N VAL A 120 1.44 -12.12 0.54
CA VAL A 120 2.10 -12.22 -0.78
C VAL A 120 2.55 -13.66 -1.07
N ALA A 121 3.16 -14.36 -0.10
CA ALA A 121 3.55 -15.75 -0.29
C ALA A 121 2.33 -16.66 -0.56
N ASP A 122 1.22 -16.44 0.14
CA ASP A 122 -0.02 -17.19 -0.07
C ASP A 122 -0.62 -16.91 -1.46
N HIS A 123 -0.57 -15.66 -1.92
CA HIS A 123 -1.01 -15.28 -3.26
C HIS A 123 -0.13 -15.91 -4.35
N ILE A 124 1.19 -16.01 -4.14
CA ILE A 124 2.08 -16.76 -5.05
C ILE A 124 1.65 -18.22 -5.14
N ARG A 125 1.38 -18.89 -4.00
CA ARG A 125 0.88 -20.28 -4.01
C ARG A 125 -0.46 -20.43 -4.71
N ALA A 126 -1.36 -19.47 -4.55
CA ALA A 126 -2.67 -19.51 -5.19
C ALA A 126 -2.61 -19.30 -6.72
N ILE A 127 -1.62 -18.56 -7.22
CA ILE A 127 -1.53 -18.17 -8.64
C ILE A 127 -0.57 -19.05 -9.44
N TRP A 128 0.57 -19.43 -8.85
CA TRP A 128 1.63 -20.17 -9.54
C TRP A 128 1.37 -21.68 -9.48
N PRO A 129 1.79 -22.45 -10.51
CA PRO A 129 1.58 -23.89 -10.51
C PRO A 129 2.42 -24.62 -9.46
N ASP A 130 1.90 -25.74 -8.97
CA ASP A 130 2.61 -26.61 -8.02
C ASP A 130 4.00 -27.01 -8.55
N GLY A 131 4.94 -27.22 -7.62
CA GLY A 131 6.33 -27.58 -7.95
C GLY A 131 7.24 -26.39 -8.29
N VAL A 132 6.70 -25.20 -8.57
CA VAL A 132 7.53 -23.98 -8.78
C VAL A 132 7.25 -22.86 -7.78
N GLN A 133 6.15 -22.93 -7.01
CA GLN A 133 5.75 -21.91 -6.04
C GLN A 133 6.84 -21.60 -5.01
N ASP A 134 7.47 -22.61 -4.40
CA ASP A 134 8.49 -22.39 -3.38
C ASP A 134 9.71 -21.67 -3.92
N LYS A 135 10.11 -21.98 -5.16
CA LYS A 135 11.19 -21.24 -5.82
C LYS A 135 10.76 -19.80 -6.14
N ALA A 136 9.54 -19.60 -6.63
CA ALA A 136 9.00 -18.26 -6.87
C ALA A 136 8.99 -17.40 -5.59
N ILE A 137 8.63 -17.98 -4.45
CA ILE A 137 8.66 -17.31 -3.15
C ILE A 137 10.09 -16.95 -2.74
N ARG A 138 11.07 -17.84 -2.94
CA ARG A 138 12.49 -17.53 -2.64
C ARG A 138 13.04 -16.41 -3.52
N VAL A 139 12.76 -16.45 -4.83
CA VAL A 139 13.11 -15.38 -5.77
C VAL A 139 12.48 -14.06 -5.33
N ALA A 140 11.15 -14.02 -5.12
CA ALA A 140 10.44 -12.82 -4.68
C ALA A 140 10.95 -12.27 -3.33
N ARG A 141 11.31 -13.15 -2.40
CA ARG A 141 11.92 -12.75 -1.12
C ARG A 141 13.31 -12.14 -1.30
N CYS A 142 14.12 -12.65 -2.22
CA CYS A 142 15.43 -12.07 -2.52
C CYS A 142 15.29 -10.73 -3.26
N GLU A 143 14.39 -10.64 -4.24
CA GLU A 143 14.20 -9.43 -5.06
C GLU A 143 13.63 -8.26 -4.26
N SER A 144 12.61 -8.51 -3.41
CA SER A 144 11.87 -7.44 -2.73
C SER A 144 11.63 -7.66 -1.24
N GLY A 145 12.01 -8.80 -0.69
CA GLY A 145 11.57 -9.20 0.66
C GLY A 145 10.09 -9.56 0.72
N LEU A 146 9.46 -9.95 -0.40
CA LEU A 146 8.00 -10.11 -0.56
C LEU A 146 7.22 -8.80 -0.33
N ASN A 147 7.83 -7.66 -0.62
CA ASN A 147 7.19 -6.35 -0.47
C ASN A 147 6.57 -5.91 -1.81
N PRO A 148 5.23 -5.83 -1.92
CA PRO A 148 4.58 -5.51 -3.18
C PRO A 148 4.74 -4.04 -3.61
N ILE A 149 5.11 -3.16 -2.69
CA ILE A 149 5.39 -1.75 -2.98
C ILE A 149 6.89 -1.44 -3.01
N ALA A 150 7.75 -2.47 -3.08
CA ALA A 150 9.18 -2.27 -3.22
C ALA A 150 9.48 -1.52 -4.52
N VAL A 151 10.35 -0.52 -4.41
CA VAL A 151 10.97 0.13 -5.57
C VAL A 151 12.47 -0.04 -5.44
N GLY A 152 13.10 -0.66 -6.44
CA GLY A 152 14.53 -0.80 -6.61
C GLY A 152 15.11 0.32 -7.48
N GLY A 153 16.40 0.59 -7.30
CA GLY A 153 17.13 1.63 -8.03
C GLY A 153 17.12 3.03 -7.36
N PRO A 154 17.30 4.11 -8.14
CA PRO A 154 17.57 4.10 -9.58
C PRO A 154 18.79 3.26 -9.94
N ASN A 155 18.69 2.48 -11.01
CA ASN A 155 19.81 1.76 -11.60
C ASN A 155 20.77 2.74 -12.28
N THR A 156 21.96 2.27 -12.67
CA THR A 156 22.97 3.13 -13.32
C THR A 156 22.47 3.80 -14.61
N ASN A 157 21.55 3.16 -15.32
CA ASN A 157 20.90 3.69 -16.53
C ASN A 157 19.63 4.54 -16.23
N GLY A 158 19.32 4.78 -14.96
CA GLY A 158 18.17 5.59 -14.53
C GLY A 158 16.84 4.85 -14.42
N THR A 159 16.78 3.56 -14.75
CA THR A 159 15.55 2.76 -14.60
C THR A 159 15.27 2.45 -13.14
N LEU A 160 14.02 2.07 -12.87
CA LEU A 160 13.51 1.62 -11.59
C LEU A 160 12.91 0.22 -11.72
N ASP A 161 12.97 -0.52 -10.63
CA ASP A 161 12.41 -1.87 -10.52
C ASP A 161 11.23 -1.88 -9.56
N PHE A 162 10.12 -2.52 -9.92
CA PHE A 162 8.86 -2.36 -9.20
C PHE A 162 8.27 -3.68 -8.68
N GLY A 163 7.84 -3.63 -7.43
CA GLY A 163 7.02 -4.61 -6.75
C GLY A 163 7.71 -5.93 -6.42
N VAL A 164 6.90 -6.96 -6.19
CA VAL A 164 7.30 -8.27 -5.62
C VAL A 164 8.45 -8.91 -6.40
N PHE A 165 8.37 -8.89 -7.74
CA PHE A 165 9.34 -9.49 -8.65
C PHE A 165 10.21 -8.47 -9.40
N GLN A 166 10.29 -7.22 -8.89
CA GLN A 166 11.21 -6.18 -9.37
C GLN A 166 11.19 -5.99 -10.90
N PHE A 167 10.01 -5.71 -11.46
CA PHE A 167 9.87 -5.45 -12.90
C PHE A 167 10.52 -4.11 -13.29
N ASN A 168 11.42 -4.15 -14.27
CA ASN A 168 12.20 -2.99 -14.70
C ASN A 168 11.43 -2.12 -15.71
N ASP A 169 11.39 -0.81 -15.49
CA ASP A 169 10.73 0.16 -16.39
C ASP A 169 11.51 0.54 -17.66
N GLY A 170 12.66 -0.10 -17.90
CA GLY A 170 13.38 -0.09 -19.17
C GLY A 170 13.12 -1.32 -20.04
N GLY A 171 12.18 -2.20 -19.70
CA GLY A 171 11.90 -3.40 -20.49
C GLY A 171 10.72 -4.24 -20.00
N THR A 172 10.95 -5.09 -19.00
CA THR A 172 9.96 -6.12 -18.60
C THR A 172 8.64 -5.52 -18.10
N LEU A 173 8.67 -4.33 -17.51
CA LEU A 173 7.44 -3.63 -17.10
C LEU A 173 6.53 -3.32 -18.29
N GLN A 174 7.08 -2.78 -19.39
CA GLN A 174 6.31 -2.44 -20.58
C GLN A 174 5.71 -3.69 -21.23
N GLU A 175 6.46 -4.78 -21.27
CA GLU A 175 6.08 -6.01 -21.95
C GLU A 175 5.03 -6.83 -21.18
N TYR A 176 5.12 -6.91 -19.84
CA TYR A 176 4.32 -7.87 -19.07
C TYR A 176 3.24 -7.27 -18.18
N LEU A 177 3.34 -6.02 -17.75
CA LEU A 177 2.35 -5.42 -16.84
C LEU A 177 1.15 -4.87 -17.62
N PRO A 178 -0.09 -5.01 -17.08
CA PRO A 178 -1.28 -4.47 -17.73
C PRO A 178 -1.32 -2.93 -17.66
N GLY A 179 -2.12 -2.34 -18.55
CA GLY A 179 -2.33 -0.89 -18.63
C GLY A 179 -1.73 -0.25 -19.89
N ASP A 180 -2.35 0.83 -20.34
CA ASP A 180 -2.05 1.48 -21.62
C ASP A 180 -1.00 2.60 -21.49
N THR A 181 -0.66 3.00 -20.27
CA THR A 181 0.33 4.04 -19.98
C THR A 181 1.40 3.51 -19.05
N ARG A 182 2.59 4.13 -19.07
CA ARG A 182 3.66 3.81 -18.11
C ARG A 182 3.17 3.94 -16.67
N ALA A 183 2.41 4.99 -16.36
CA ALA A 183 1.90 5.22 -15.01
C ALA A 183 0.94 4.10 -14.56
N ALA A 184 0.04 3.64 -15.44
CA ALA A 184 -0.84 2.51 -15.16
C ALA A 184 -0.06 1.20 -14.95
N LYS A 185 0.96 0.94 -15.78
CA LYS A 185 1.81 -0.24 -15.64
C LYS A 185 2.64 -0.23 -14.36
N VAL A 186 3.14 0.92 -13.91
CA VAL A 186 3.83 1.06 -12.62
C VAL A 186 2.88 0.83 -11.46
N ASP A 187 1.66 1.39 -11.51
CA ASP A 187 0.64 1.13 -10.50
C ASP A 187 0.30 -0.36 -10.41
N SER A 188 0.10 -1.04 -11.54
CA SER A 188 -0.06 -2.49 -11.60
C SER A 188 1.17 -3.25 -11.10
N ALA A 189 2.39 -2.77 -11.38
CA ALA A 189 3.60 -3.38 -10.82
C ALA A 189 3.65 -3.28 -9.28
N LEU A 190 3.03 -2.27 -8.69
CA LEU A 190 2.93 -2.08 -7.24
C LEU A 190 1.67 -2.74 -6.63
N THR A 191 0.81 -3.34 -7.45
CA THR A 191 -0.28 -4.22 -7.02
C THR A 191 0.22 -5.65 -6.99
N ALA A 192 0.16 -6.30 -5.83
CA ALA A 192 0.74 -7.63 -5.64
C ALA A 192 0.23 -8.67 -6.67
N ASP A 193 -1.09 -8.77 -6.87
CA ASP A 193 -1.68 -9.76 -7.79
C ASP A 193 -1.26 -9.53 -9.24
N ASP A 194 -1.29 -8.29 -9.72
CA ASP A 194 -0.87 -7.94 -11.07
C ASP A 194 0.61 -8.28 -11.28
N ASN A 195 1.47 -7.94 -10.31
CA ASN A 195 2.90 -8.24 -10.33
C ASN A 195 3.16 -9.77 -10.32
N ILE A 196 2.49 -10.52 -9.44
CA ILE A 196 2.62 -11.98 -9.33
C ILE A 196 2.16 -12.68 -10.62
N ARG A 197 1.03 -12.25 -11.22
CA ARG A 197 0.54 -12.80 -12.49
C ARG A 197 1.44 -12.43 -13.66
N ALA A 198 1.98 -11.21 -13.69
CA ALA A 198 2.95 -10.81 -14.70
C ALA A 198 4.25 -11.62 -14.59
N ALA A 199 4.73 -11.88 -13.38
CA ALA A 199 5.91 -12.70 -13.14
C ALA A 199 5.70 -14.14 -13.62
N LEU A 200 4.52 -14.72 -13.40
CA LEU A 200 4.19 -16.04 -13.95
C LEU A 200 4.26 -16.06 -15.49
N ARG A 201 3.71 -15.03 -16.16
CA ARG A 201 3.81 -14.92 -17.63
C ARG A 201 5.26 -14.79 -18.11
N LEU A 202 6.06 -13.98 -17.42
CA LEU A 202 7.49 -13.82 -17.73
C LEU A 202 8.26 -15.14 -17.54
N TYR A 203 7.97 -15.87 -16.46
CA TYR A 203 8.56 -17.19 -16.20
C TYR A 203 8.17 -18.20 -17.28
N GLN A 204 6.90 -18.24 -17.68
CA GLN A 204 6.44 -19.11 -18.77
C GLN A 204 7.13 -18.81 -20.10
N ALA A 205 7.45 -17.53 -20.36
CA ALA A 205 8.10 -17.12 -21.60
C ALA A 205 9.62 -17.31 -21.60
N ARG A 206 10.30 -17.11 -20.45
CA ARG A 206 11.77 -16.96 -20.39
C ARG A 206 12.44 -17.78 -19.29
N GLY A 207 11.70 -18.62 -18.57
CA GLY A 207 12.19 -19.31 -17.38
C GLY A 207 12.67 -18.33 -16.31
N TRP A 208 13.62 -18.74 -15.47
CA TRP A 208 14.14 -17.91 -14.36
C TRP A 208 15.19 -16.87 -14.78
N GLN A 209 15.66 -16.89 -16.03
CA GLN A 209 16.77 -16.06 -16.50
C GLN A 209 16.60 -14.54 -16.27
N PRO A 210 15.39 -13.96 -16.38
CA PRO A 210 15.21 -12.52 -16.20
C PRO A 210 15.50 -11.99 -14.78
N TRP A 211 15.46 -12.85 -13.76
CA TRP A 211 15.66 -12.45 -12.37
C TRP A 211 17.14 -12.54 -11.96
N SER A 212 17.61 -11.54 -11.23
CA SER A 212 18.95 -11.54 -10.66
C SER A 212 19.06 -12.57 -9.54
N CYS A 213 17.99 -12.73 -8.76
CA CYS A 213 17.88 -13.70 -7.66
C CYS A 213 17.44 -15.10 -8.10
N ARG A 214 17.65 -15.49 -9.36
CA ARG A 214 17.18 -16.78 -9.93
C ARG A 214 17.71 -18.05 -9.24
N ASP A 215 18.80 -17.93 -8.48
CA ASP A 215 19.48 -19.01 -7.79
C ASP A 215 19.17 -19.06 -6.27
N ALA A 216 18.19 -18.26 -5.81
CA ALA A 216 17.72 -18.23 -4.43
C ALA A 216 17.00 -19.51 -3.95
#